data_AF-A0A4Y4DRE3-F1
#
_entry.id   AF-A0A4Y4DRE3-F1
#
_cell.length_a   1.000
_cell.length_b   1.000
_cell.length_c   1.000
_cell.angle_alpha   90.00
_cell.angle_beta   90.00
_cell.angle_gamma   90.00
#
_symmetry.space_group_name_H-M   'P 1'
#
loop_
_entity.id
_entity.type
_entity.pdbx_description
1 polymer ?
#
loop_
_entity_poly.entity_id
_entity_poly.type
_entity_poly.pdbx_seq_one_letter_code
_entity_poly.pdbx_strand_id
1 'polypeptide(L)'
;MEFAVSAPYAVPVLVILGHTSCGAVTGTVKGLKKNPKDPSLPAEMNDFAQEIAPIARKVPVEGTEAEHINAVVRANTVAVAQGLVKRSAIIRKAVDEGTTKVVAAVYNLETGAIDWEVAA
;
A
#
# COMPACT_ATOMS: atom_id res chain seq x y z
N MET A 1 12.69 -4.51 6.27
CA MET A 1 13.19 -3.72 5.11
C MET A 1 14.51 -3.05 5.43
N GLU A 2 14.72 -2.64 6.69
CA GLU A 2 15.94 -2.05 7.24
C GLU A 2 17.21 -2.86 6.93
N PHE A 3 17.12 -4.19 6.95
CA PHE A 3 18.27 -5.05 6.67
C PHE A 3 18.84 -4.83 5.27
N ALA A 4 17.99 -4.64 4.26
CA ALA A 4 18.42 -4.37 2.88
C ALA A 4 18.98 -2.94 2.73
N VAL A 5 18.43 -1.97 3.47
CA VAL A 5 18.87 -0.58 3.43
C VAL A 5 20.16 -0.35 4.20
N SER A 6 20.40 -1.12 5.25
CA SER A 6 21.61 -1.02 6.06
C SER A 6 22.83 -1.58 5.34
N ALA A 7 24.02 -1.18 5.80
CA ALA A 7 25.25 -1.87 5.45
C ALA A 7 25.15 -3.38 5.82
N PRO A 8 25.70 -4.28 5.00
CA PRO A 8 26.57 -4.01 3.85
C PRO A 8 25.83 -3.83 2.51
N TYR A 9 24.51 -4.01 2.46
CA TYR A 9 23.77 -4.06 1.19
C TYR A 9 23.48 -2.67 0.60
N ALA A 10 23.05 -1.72 1.45
CA ALA A 10 22.80 -0.34 1.06
C ALA A 10 21.98 -0.22 -0.24
N VAL A 11 20.83 -0.91 -0.33
CA VAL A 11 20.05 -0.93 -1.57
C VAL A 11 19.61 0.48 -1.97
N PRO A 12 19.83 0.90 -3.23
CA PRO A 12 19.54 2.26 -3.66
C PRO A 12 18.05 2.52 -3.89
N VAL A 13 17.26 1.46 -4.07
CA VAL A 13 15.82 1.57 -4.36
C VAL A 13 15.04 0.53 -3.56
N LEU A 14 13.98 0.99 -2.89
CA LEU A 14 12.92 0.16 -2.33
C LEU A 14 11.62 0.42 -3.10
N VAL A 15 11.04 -0.64 -3.67
CA VAL A 15 9.75 -0.55 -4.37
C VAL A 15 8.66 -1.14 -3.49
N ILE A 16 7.66 -0.34 -3.16
CA ILE A 16 6.39 -0.82 -2.61
C ILE A 16 5.46 -1.09 -3.79
N LEU A 17 5.24 -2.37 -4.08
CA LEU A 17 4.46 -2.82 -5.24
C LEU A 17 3.10 -3.33 -4.80
N GLY A 18 2.05 -2.53 -5.05
CA GLY A 18 0.66 -3.01 -5.00
C GLY A 18 0.28 -3.72 -6.29
N HIS A 19 -0.94 -4.26 -6.35
CA HIS A 19 -1.46 -4.85 -7.57
C HIS A 19 -2.97 -4.70 -7.71
N THR A 20 -3.47 -4.65 -8.95
CA THR A 20 -4.91 -4.65 -9.23
C THR A 20 -5.57 -5.91 -8.69
N SER A 21 -6.87 -5.84 -8.39
CA SER A 21 -7.65 -6.98 -7.87
C SER A 21 -7.09 -7.58 -6.57
N CYS A 22 -6.53 -6.74 -5.69
CA CYS A 22 -5.98 -7.18 -4.41
C CYS A 22 -7.08 -7.76 -3.49
N GLY A 23 -6.91 -9.02 -3.08
CA GLY A 23 -7.87 -9.73 -2.24
C GLY A 23 -8.04 -9.11 -0.84
N ALA A 24 -6.96 -8.64 -0.23
CA ALA A 24 -7.01 -7.97 1.08
C ALA A 24 -7.82 -6.67 1.00
N VAL A 25 -7.51 -5.80 0.03
CA VAL A 25 -8.25 -4.56 -0.20
C VAL A 25 -9.72 -4.84 -0.53
N THR A 26 -9.99 -5.81 -1.40
CA THR A 26 -11.36 -6.22 -1.74
C THR A 26 -12.13 -6.67 -0.51
N GLY A 27 -11.51 -7.51 0.33
CA GLY A 27 -12.09 -7.97 1.59
C GLY A 27 -12.43 -6.80 2.51
N THR A 28 -11.48 -5.89 2.73
CA THR A 28 -11.68 -4.72 3.60
C THR A 28 -12.78 -3.80 3.07
N VAL A 29 -12.81 -3.51 1.76
CA VAL A 29 -13.86 -2.67 1.15
C VAL A 29 -15.24 -3.31 1.30
N LYS A 30 -15.35 -4.62 1.08
CA LYS A 30 -16.61 -5.37 1.30
C LYS A 30 -17.01 -5.38 2.78
N GLY A 31 -16.04 -5.54 3.68
CA GLY A 31 -16.24 -5.42 5.13
C GLY A 31 -16.81 -4.06 5.51
N LEU A 32 -16.23 -2.98 4.99
CA LEU A 32 -16.71 -1.61 5.20
C LEU A 32 -18.12 -1.39 4.65
N LYS A 33 -18.47 -2.00 3.52
CA LYS A 33 -19.84 -1.95 2.98
C LYS A 33 -20.85 -2.66 3.88
N LYS A 34 -20.47 -3.81 4.46
CA LYS A 34 -21.33 -4.58 5.36
C LYS A 34 -21.48 -3.90 6.72
N ASN A 35 -20.39 -3.38 7.27
CA ASN A 35 -20.38 -2.63 8.52
C ASN A 35 -19.32 -1.51 8.44
N PRO A 36 -19.73 -0.24 8.22
CA PRO A 36 -18.80 0.89 8.05
C PRO A 36 -17.88 1.15 9.25
N LYS A 37 -18.31 0.74 10.45
CA LYS A 37 -17.53 0.93 11.70
C LYS A 37 -16.52 -0.18 11.91
N ASP A 38 -16.86 -1.40 11.54
CA ASP A 38 -16.07 -2.60 11.80
C ASP A 38 -15.97 -3.48 10.55
N PRO A 39 -14.92 -3.29 9.72
CA PRO A 39 -14.68 -4.08 8.53
C PRO A 39 -13.91 -5.38 8.82
N SER A 40 -14.08 -5.94 10.03
CA SER A 40 -13.33 -7.11 10.48
C SER A 40 -13.39 -8.25 9.47
N LEU A 41 -12.21 -8.82 9.19
CA LEU A 41 -12.06 -10.02 8.37
C LEU A 41 -11.89 -11.25 9.26
N PRO A 42 -12.17 -12.46 8.74
CA PRO A 42 -12.05 -13.68 9.53
C PRO A 42 -10.63 -13.95 10.02
N ALA A 43 -10.51 -14.38 11.27
CA ALA A 43 -9.28 -14.87 11.88
C ALA A 43 -8.08 -13.91 11.68
N GLU A 44 -6.92 -14.46 11.34
CA GLU A 44 -5.65 -13.75 11.16
C GLU A 44 -5.66 -12.72 10.02
N MET A 45 -6.74 -12.64 9.21
CA MET A 45 -6.86 -11.63 8.16
C MET A 45 -7.29 -10.27 8.70
N ASN A 46 -7.66 -10.18 9.98
CA ASN A 46 -8.18 -8.94 10.55
C ASN A 46 -7.17 -7.79 10.53
N ASP A 47 -5.87 -8.10 10.65
CA ASP A 47 -4.79 -7.12 10.59
C ASP A 47 -4.79 -6.36 9.24
N PHE A 48 -5.14 -7.03 8.14
CA PHE A 48 -5.31 -6.36 6.85
C PHE A 48 -6.42 -5.30 6.90
N ALA A 49 -7.56 -5.62 7.52
CA ALA A 49 -8.65 -4.67 7.64
C ALA A 49 -8.28 -3.49 8.54
N GLN A 50 -7.56 -3.73 9.62
CA GLN A 50 -7.10 -2.67 10.52
C GLN A 50 -6.15 -1.69 9.83
N GLU A 51 -5.23 -2.19 9.02
CA GLU A 51 -4.28 -1.35 8.28
C GLU A 51 -4.92 -0.67 7.06
N ILE A 52 -5.76 -1.37 6.28
CA ILE A 52 -6.31 -0.88 5.00
C ILE A 52 -7.52 0.05 5.21
N ALA A 53 -8.40 -0.24 6.18
CA ALA A 53 -9.66 0.49 6.33
C ALA A 53 -9.49 2.01 6.56
N PRO A 54 -8.51 2.49 7.35
CA PRO A 54 -8.24 3.93 7.49
C PRO A 54 -7.89 4.63 6.17
N ILE A 55 -7.24 3.92 5.23
CA ILE A 55 -6.95 4.43 3.89
C ILE A 55 -8.20 4.38 3.04
N ALA A 56 -8.89 3.23 2.99
CA ALA A 56 -10.09 3.04 2.18
C ALA A 56 -11.18 4.10 2.47
N ARG A 57 -11.34 4.50 3.75
CA ARG A 57 -12.29 5.55 4.16
C ARG A 57 -11.99 6.94 3.58
N LYS A 58 -10.76 7.20 3.16
CA LYS A 58 -10.34 8.49 2.57
C LYS A 58 -10.46 8.51 1.05
N VAL A 59 -10.70 7.36 0.42
CA VAL A 59 -10.83 7.23 -1.03
C VAL A 59 -12.29 7.41 -1.40
N PRO A 60 -12.64 8.38 -2.28
CA PRO A 60 -13.99 8.55 -2.78
C PRO A 60 -14.52 7.27 -3.45
N VAL A 61 -15.81 7.01 -3.26
CA VAL A 61 -16.50 5.91 -3.93
C VAL A 61 -17.03 6.42 -5.27
N GLU A 62 -16.28 6.15 -6.33
CA GLU A 62 -16.58 6.59 -7.69
C GLU A 62 -16.41 5.43 -8.68
N GLY A 63 -17.14 5.49 -9.80
CA GLY A 63 -17.11 4.47 -10.84
C GLY A 63 -17.68 3.12 -10.39
N THR A 64 -17.20 2.06 -11.03
CA THR A 64 -17.50 0.67 -10.70
C THR A 64 -16.81 0.25 -9.40
N GLU A 65 -17.31 -0.83 -8.77
CA GLU A 65 -16.66 -1.39 -7.58
C GLU A 65 -15.20 -1.78 -7.84
N ALA A 66 -14.89 -2.31 -9.03
CA ALA A 66 -13.53 -2.66 -9.42
C ALA A 66 -12.63 -1.42 -9.52
N GLU A 67 -13.11 -0.32 -10.09
CA GLU A 67 -12.38 0.95 -10.16
C GLU A 67 -12.12 1.51 -8.76
N HIS A 68 -13.13 1.52 -7.88
CA HIS A 68 -12.96 1.96 -6.50
C HIS A 68 -11.95 1.08 -5.72
N ILE A 69 -12.01 -0.25 -5.86
CA ILE A 69 -11.02 -1.16 -5.25
C ILE A 69 -9.61 -0.85 -5.74
N ASN A 70 -9.42 -0.65 -7.05
CA ASN A 70 -8.12 -0.31 -7.61
C ASN A 70 -7.63 1.08 -7.17
N ALA A 71 -8.54 2.04 -6.96
CA ALA A 71 -8.20 3.33 -6.37
C ALA A 71 -7.72 3.17 -4.90
N VAL A 72 -8.38 2.31 -4.12
CA VAL A 72 -7.94 1.99 -2.75
C VAL A 72 -6.60 1.27 -2.75
N VAL A 73 -6.34 0.37 -3.68
CA VAL A 73 -5.01 -0.25 -3.86
C VAL A 73 -3.94 0.83 -4.05
N ARG A 74 -4.14 1.77 -4.98
CA ARG A 74 -3.18 2.85 -5.25
C ARG A 74 -2.92 3.68 -3.99
N ALA A 75 -3.97 4.12 -3.31
CA ALA A 75 -3.85 4.90 -2.09
C ALA A 75 -3.14 4.11 -0.97
N ASN A 76 -3.42 2.81 -0.85
CA ASN A 76 -2.78 1.95 0.15
C ASN A 76 -1.28 1.76 -0.14
N THR A 77 -0.90 1.50 -1.38
CA THR A 77 0.52 1.40 -1.78
C THR A 77 1.31 2.66 -1.39
N VAL A 78 0.73 3.83 -1.66
CA VAL A 78 1.32 5.12 -1.29
C VAL A 78 1.43 5.29 0.22
N ALA A 79 0.34 5.00 0.95
CA ALA A 79 0.32 5.10 2.40
C ALA A 79 1.36 4.17 3.07
N VAL A 80 1.56 2.96 2.53
CA VAL A 80 2.59 2.02 2.99
C VAL A 80 4.00 2.58 2.72
N ALA A 81 4.25 3.12 1.53
CA ALA A 81 5.54 3.73 1.19
C ALA A 81 5.88 4.91 2.11
N GLN A 82 4.94 5.84 2.31
CA GLN A 82 5.11 6.95 3.23
C GLN A 82 5.25 6.48 4.69
N GLY A 83 4.45 5.50 5.09
CA GLY A 83 4.47 4.92 6.43
C GLY A 83 5.81 4.26 6.77
N LEU A 84 6.45 3.64 5.78
CA LEU A 84 7.77 3.04 5.94
C LEU A 84 8.82 4.09 6.31
N VAL A 85 8.87 5.20 5.57
CA VAL A 85 9.79 6.32 5.85
C VAL A 85 9.48 6.97 7.20
N LYS A 86 8.20 7.10 7.56
CA LYS A 86 7.80 7.67 8.86
C LYS A 86 8.21 6.80 10.04
N ARG A 87 8.00 5.48 9.96
CA ARG A 87 8.19 4.56 11.09
C ARG A 87 9.64 4.15 11.31
N SER A 88 10.43 3.99 10.25
CA SER A 88 11.78 3.44 10.35
C SER A 88 12.86 4.52 10.33
N ALA A 89 13.60 4.67 11.43
CA ALA A 89 14.71 5.64 11.50
C ALA A 89 15.84 5.32 10.52
N ILE A 90 16.09 4.02 10.27
CA ILE A 90 17.11 3.56 9.32
C ILE A 90 16.74 3.96 7.89
N ILE A 91 15.51 3.67 7.48
CA ILE A 91 15.04 3.97 6.13
C ILE A 91 14.90 5.47 5.93
N ARG A 92 14.37 6.20 6.92
CA ARG A 92 14.30 7.65 6.88
C ARG A 92 15.66 8.29 6.69
N LYS A 93 16.65 7.90 7.49
CA LYS A 93 18.02 8.41 7.37
C LYS A 93 18.59 8.17 5.97
N ALA A 94 18.43 6.97 5.42
CA ALA A 94 18.92 6.65 4.07
C ALA A 94 18.22 7.47 2.97
N VAL A 95 16.92 7.75 3.12
CA VAL A 95 16.17 8.64 2.23
C VAL A 95 16.64 10.09 2.36
N ASP A 96 16.80 10.59 3.58
CA ASP A 96 17.25 11.97 3.86
C ASP A 96 18.68 12.21 3.37
N GLU A 97 19.54 11.18 3.44
CA GLU A 97 20.91 11.19 2.92
C GLU A 97 20.96 10.96 1.39
N GLY A 98 19.84 10.65 0.75
CA GLY A 98 19.74 10.39 -0.69
C GLY A 98 20.38 9.07 -1.14
N THR A 99 20.71 8.17 -0.21
CA THR A 99 21.35 6.87 -0.51
C THR A 99 20.34 5.80 -0.89
N THR A 100 19.07 5.93 -0.45
CA THR A 100 17.97 5.05 -0.84
C THR A 100 16.75 5.87 -1.27
N LYS A 101 16.11 5.49 -2.37
CA LYS A 101 14.80 6.02 -2.77
C LYS A 101 13.69 5.00 -2.47
N VAL A 102 12.61 5.44 -1.83
CA VAL A 102 11.38 4.63 -1.69
C VAL A 102 10.40 5.06 -2.77
N VAL A 103 9.91 4.11 -3.57
CA VAL A 103 8.95 4.37 -4.65
C VAL A 103 7.73 3.47 -4.51
N ALA A 104 6.56 3.97 -4.90
CA ALA A 104 5.31 3.22 -4.98
C ALA A 104 5.02 2.87 -6.44
N ALA A 105 4.49 1.67 -6.68
CA ALA A 105 4.06 1.22 -7.99
C ALA A 105 2.86 0.26 -7.88
N VAL A 106 2.07 0.13 -8.95
CA VAL A 106 0.97 -0.83 -9.02
C VAL A 106 1.13 -1.74 -10.23
N TYR A 107 1.20 -3.04 -9.99
CA TYR A 107 1.19 -4.07 -11.01
C TYR A 107 -0.23 -4.37 -11.48
N ASN A 108 -0.48 -4.29 -12.78
CA ASN A 108 -1.75 -4.69 -13.36
C ASN A 108 -1.72 -6.18 -13.70
N LEU A 109 -2.53 -6.97 -12.99
CA LEU A 109 -2.56 -8.44 -13.15
C LEU A 109 -3.05 -8.90 -14.54
N GLU A 110 -3.88 -8.11 -15.21
CA GLU A 110 -4.46 -8.49 -16.50
C GLU A 110 -3.49 -8.24 -17.67
N THR A 111 -2.73 -7.15 -17.58
CA THR A 111 -1.86 -6.69 -18.68
C THR A 111 -0.38 -7.00 -18.45
N GLY A 112 0.03 -7.26 -17.20
CA GLY A 112 1.43 -7.39 -16.81
C GLY A 112 2.18 -6.05 -16.74
N ALA A 113 1.51 -4.92 -16.95
CA ALA A 113 2.13 -3.61 -16.91
C ALA A 113 2.34 -3.13 -15.46
N ILE A 114 3.39 -2.33 -15.24
CA ILE A 114 3.60 -1.61 -13.99
C ILE A 114 3.26 -0.15 -14.21
N ASP A 115 2.37 0.37 -13.37
CA ASP A 115 2.10 1.79 -13.25
C ASP A 115 3.03 2.39 -12.18
N TRP A 116 3.87 3.32 -12.60
CA TRP A 116 4.81 4.06 -11.75
C TRP A 116 4.27 5.44 -11.36
N GLU A 117 3.17 5.91 -11.95
CA GLU A 117 2.51 7.18 -11.64
C GLU A 117 1.55 7.00 -10.44
N VAL A 118 2.07 6.40 -9.38
CA VAL A 118 1.34 6.23 -8.11
C VAL A 118 1.83 7.34 -7.18
N ALA A 119 1.18 8.50 -7.27
CA ALA A 119 1.59 9.71 -6.56
C ALA A 119 1.80 9.46 -5.06
N ALA A 120 3.02 9.70 -4.58
CA ALA A 120 3.33 9.79 -3.16
C ALA A 120 3.10 11.20 -2.63
#